data_AF-A0A9E2H584-F1
#
_entry.id   AF-A0A9E2H584-F1
#
_cell.length_a   1.000
_cell.length_b   1.000
_cell.length_c   1.000
_cell.angle_alpha   90.00
_cell.angle_beta   90.00
_cell.angle_gamma   90.00
#
_symmetry.space_group_name_H-M   'P 1'
#
loop_
_entity.id
_entity.type
_entity.pdbx_description
1 polymer ?
#
loop_
_entity_poly.entity_id
_entity_poly.type
_entity_poly.pdbx_seq_one_letter_code
_entity_poly.pdbx_strand_id
1 'polypeptide(L)'
;MPYIGHTGDLEKRMQEHNSSMSHSTKRGHNWQVMYLKEFSTRSEAMKHERYLKSSAGRRFLIRLLGKPWPRGGVRPKVLGTE
;
A
#
# COMPACT_ATOMS: atom_id res chain seq x y z
N MET A 1 -6.88 0.87 8.02
CA MET A 1 -5.43 0.65 8.18
C MET A 1 -4.80 0.56 6.78
N PRO A 2 -3.64 1.20 6.53
CA PRO A 2 -2.95 1.12 5.24
C PRO A 2 -2.60 -0.34 4.89
N TYR A 3 -2.64 -0.71 3.60
CA TYR A 3 -2.05 -1.96 3.14
C TYR A 3 -0.58 -1.71 2.80
N ILE A 4 0.30 -2.46 3.43
CA ILE A 4 1.74 -2.41 3.20
C ILE A 4 2.16 -3.82 2.80
N GLY A 5 2.66 -3.97 1.58
CA GLY A 5 3.08 -5.25 1.02
C GLY A 5 4.04 -5.07 -0.15
N HIS A 6 4.54 -6.17 -0.71
CA HIS A 6 5.27 -6.19 -1.97
C HIS A 6 4.51 -7.03 -3.00
N THR A 7 4.73 -6.75 -4.29
CA THR A 7 4.16 -7.51 -5.41
C THR A 7 5.05 -7.30 -6.65
N GLY A 8 5.33 -8.36 -7.40
CA GLY A 8 6.01 -8.22 -8.70
C GLY A 8 5.10 -7.65 -9.80
N ASP A 9 3.78 -7.78 -9.62
CA ASP A 9 2.79 -7.26 -10.56
C ASP A 9 1.84 -6.31 -9.83
N LEU A 10 2.07 -5.01 -10.02
CA LEU A 10 1.27 -3.94 -9.41
C LEU A 10 -0.14 -3.90 -9.97
N GLU A 11 -0.27 -4.05 -11.29
CA GLU A 11 -1.52 -3.86 -12.02
C GLU A 11 -2.51 -4.98 -11.66
N LYS A 12 -2.07 -6.23 -11.71
CA LYS A 12 -2.88 -7.37 -11.31
C LYS A 12 -3.32 -7.26 -9.85
N ARG A 13 -2.41 -6.85 -8.96
CA ARG A 13 -2.71 -6.68 -7.54
C ARG A 13 -3.64 -5.50 -7.25
N MET A 14 -3.65 -4.47 -8.10
CA MET A 14 -4.61 -3.37 -8.03
C MET A 14 -5.97 -3.79 -8.54
N GLN A 15 -6.02 -4.52 -9.66
CA GLN A 15 -7.25 -5.09 -10.20
C GLN A 15 -7.91 -6.02 -9.19
N GLU A 16 -7.19 -6.97 -8.57
CA GLU A 16 -7.72 -7.85 -7.52
C GLU A 16 -8.34 -7.09 -6.33
N HIS A 17 -7.70 -5.99 -5.91
CA HIS A 17 -8.15 -5.20 -4.77
C HIS A 17 -9.34 -4.30 -5.10
N ASN A 18 -9.46 -3.87 -6.35
CA ASN A 18 -10.55 -3.02 -6.83
C ASN A 18 -11.73 -3.82 -7.39
N SER A 19 -11.52 -5.08 -7.81
CA SER A 19 -12.50 -5.93 -8.50
C SER A 19 -13.44 -6.72 -7.59
N SER A 20 -13.40 -6.52 -6.26
CA SER A 20 -14.18 -7.34 -5.31
C SER A 20 -15.67 -7.39 -5.65
N MET A 21 -16.11 -8.54 -6.17
CA MET A 21 -17.44 -8.88 -6.71
C MET A 21 -18.60 -8.99 -5.69
N SER A 22 -18.49 -8.39 -4.49
CA SER A 22 -19.53 -8.54 -3.45
C SER A 22 -20.20 -7.21 -3.07
N HIS A 23 -21.54 -7.25 -2.94
CA HIS A 23 -22.38 -6.11 -2.55
C HIS A 23 -22.01 -5.48 -1.20
N SER A 24 -21.33 -6.22 -0.30
CA SER A 24 -20.87 -5.72 1.01
C SER A 24 -19.53 -4.96 0.96
N THR A 25 -18.76 -5.09 -0.14
CA THR A 25 -17.44 -4.45 -0.32
C THR A 25 -17.50 -3.02 -0.88
N LYS A 26 -18.67 -2.55 -1.34
CA LYS A 26 -18.91 -1.23 -1.98
C LYS A 26 -18.35 -0.02 -1.21
N ARG A 27 -18.12 -0.13 0.10
CA ARG A 27 -17.51 0.91 0.96
C ARG A 27 -15.96 0.97 0.94
N GLY A 28 -15.27 0.14 0.16
CA GLY A 28 -13.81 -0.03 0.23
C GLY A 28 -13.04 -0.10 -1.10
N HIS A 29 -13.63 0.33 -2.23
CA HIS A 29 -13.07 0.12 -3.59
C HIS A 29 -12.06 1.17 -4.07
N ASN A 30 -11.74 2.19 -3.27
CA ASN A 30 -10.79 3.21 -3.69
C ASN A 30 -9.41 2.92 -3.09
N TRP A 31 -8.79 1.81 -3.48
CA TRP A 31 -7.37 1.63 -3.22
C TRP A 31 -6.60 2.60 -4.10
N GLN A 32 -5.80 3.45 -3.47
CA GLN A 32 -4.90 4.36 -4.16
C GLN A 32 -3.47 4.05 -3.73
N VAL A 33 -2.57 3.94 -4.71
CA VAL A 33 -1.15 3.82 -4.47
C VAL A 33 -0.66 5.17 -3.97
N MET A 34 -0.27 5.23 -2.69
CA MET A 34 0.29 6.45 -2.10
C MET A 34 1.82 6.45 -2.13
N TYR A 35 2.40 5.26 -2.20
CA TYR A 35 3.84 5.08 -2.21
C TYR A 35 4.18 3.78 -2.95
N LEU A 36 5.04 3.90 -3.95
CA LEU A 36 5.60 2.78 -4.70
C LEU A 36 7.12 2.92 -4.62
N LYS A 37 7.80 1.81 -4.36
CA LYS A 37 9.26 1.75 -4.46
C LYS A 37 9.67 0.43 -5.08
N GLU A 38 10.53 0.50 -6.08
CA GLU A 38 11.07 -0.67 -6.75
C GLU A 38 12.34 -1.14 -6.05
N PHE A 39 12.50 -2.46 -5.95
CA PHE A 39 13.65 -3.11 -5.36
C PHE A 39 14.14 -4.18 -6.32
N SER A 40 15.45 -4.29 -6.50
CA SER A 40 16.04 -5.32 -7.37
C SER A 40 16.00 -6.70 -6.73
N THR A 41 15.77 -6.78 -5.42
CA THR A 41 15.71 -8.05 -4.70
C THR A 41 14.55 -8.13 -3.72
N ARG A 42 13.99 -9.32 -3.60
CA ARG A 42 12.95 -9.64 -2.61
C ARG A 42 13.36 -9.36 -1.17
N SER A 43 14.63 -9.60 -0.85
CA SER A 43 15.17 -9.38 0.49
C SER A 43 15.09 -7.90 0.89
N GLU A 44 15.38 -6.99 -0.05
CA GLU A 44 15.28 -5.55 0.18
C GLU A 44 13.83 -5.09 0.27
N ALA A 45 12.96 -5.59 -0.61
CA ALA A 45 11.52 -5.31 -0.57
C ALA A 45 10.93 -5.71 0.79
N MET A 46 11.27 -6.90 1.30
CA MET A 46 10.76 -7.40 2.57
C MET A 46 11.32 -6.63 3.79
N LYS A 47 12.60 -6.22 3.75
CA LYS A 47 13.20 -5.35 4.78
C LYS A 47 12.49 -3.99 4.81
N HIS A 48 12.24 -3.40 3.65
CA HIS A 48 11.54 -2.12 3.55
C HIS A 48 10.08 -2.23 3.99
N GLU A 49 9.38 -3.31 3.64
CA GLU A 49 8.01 -3.56 4.11
C GLU A 49 7.95 -3.64 5.65
N ARG A 50 8.90 -4.37 6.26
CA ARG A 50 9.01 -4.46 7.72
C ARG A 50 9.29 -3.09 8.35
N TYR A 51 10.17 -2.29 7.74
CA TYR A 51 10.42 -0.92 8.16
C TYR A 51 9.16 -0.05 8.08
N LEU A 52 8.43 -0.10 6.97
CA LEU A 52 7.20 0.68 6.75
C LEU A 52 6.07 0.30 7.73
N LYS A 53 6.00 -0.97 8.15
CA LYS A 53 5.06 -1.44 9.17
C LYS A 53 5.39 -0.91 10.58
N SER A 54 6.65 -0.54 10.84
CA SER A 54 7.10 0.03 12.13
C SER A 54 6.55 1.44 12.39
N SER A 55 6.65 1.91 13.64
CA SER A 55 6.26 3.27 14.02
C SER A 55 7.09 4.34 13.29
N ALA A 56 8.37 4.09 13.06
CA ALA A 56 9.26 4.96 12.29
C ALA A 56 8.84 5.04 10.81
N GLY A 57 8.54 3.90 10.19
CA GLY A 57 8.06 3.84 8.81
C GLY A 57 6.73 4.56 8.60
N ARG A 58 5.80 4.47 9.56
CA ARG A 58 4.55 5.24 9.52
C ARG A 58 4.79 6.74 9.58
N ARG A 59 5.71 7.22 10.44
CA ARG A 59 6.10 8.64 10.49
C ARG A 59 6.76 9.09 9.20
N PHE A 60 7.61 8.27 8.62
CA PHE A 60 8.23 8.52 7.31
C PHE A 60 7.15 8.72 6.22
N LEU A 61 6.16 7.83 6.16
CA LEU A 61 5.06 7.94 5.19
C LEU A 61 4.22 9.22 5.39
N ILE A 62 3.90 9.58 6.64
CA ILE A 62 3.17 10.81 6.94
C ILE A 62 3.98 12.05 6.50
N ARG A 63 5.29 12.05 6.77
CA ARG A 63 6.18 13.15 6.38
C ARG A 63 6.32 13.26 4.85
N LEU A 64 6.44 12.12 4.17
CA LEU A 64 6.54 12.07 2.71
C LEU A 64 5.26 12.56 2.03
N LEU A 65 4.10 12.15 2.55
CA LEU A 65 2.79 12.52 2.00
C LEU A 65 2.37 13.95 2.36
N GLY A 66 3.04 14.58 3.33
CA GLY A 66 2.68 15.90 3.85
C GLY A 66 1.32 15.96 4.54
N LYS A 67 0.66 14.81 4.74
CA LYS A 67 -0.68 14.70 5.31
C LYS A 67 -0.85 13.39 6.08
N PRO A 68 -1.67 13.38 7.14
CA PRO A 68 -2.02 12.15 7.84
C PRO A 68 -2.82 11.23 6.91
N TRP A 69 -2.87 9.95 7.27
CA TRP A 69 -3.63 8.96 6.51
C TRP A 69 -5.09 9.39 6.32
N PRO A 70 -5.64 9.28 5.10
CA PRO A 70 -7.04 9.62 4.86
C PRO A 70 -7.93 8.75 5.75
N ARG A 71 -8.79 9.40 6.54
CA ARG A 71 -9.82 8.70 7.33
C ARG A 71 -11.08 8.59 6.48
N GLY A 72 -11.38 7.37 6.02
CA GLY A 72 -12.59 7.07 5.25
C GLY A 72 -12.37 6.97 3.74
N GLY A 73 -12.93 5.92 3.12
CA GLY A 73 -13.05 5.75 1.67
C GLY A 73 -11.80 5.32 0.93
N VAL A 74 -10.63 5.91 1.21
CA VAL A 74 -9.38 5.63 0.50
C VAL A 74 -8.48 4.76 1.36
N ARG A 75 -8.13 3.57 0.86
CA ARG A 75 -7.19 2.69 1.53
C ARG A 75 -5.81 2.84 0.87
N PRO A 76 -4.86 3.44 1.58
CA PRO A 76 -3.56 3.73 1.01
C PRO A 76 -2.75 2.44 0.88
N LYS A 77 -2.20 2.24 -0.32
CA LYS A 77 -1.39 1.07 -0.66
C LYS A 77 0.05 1.50 -0.83
N VAL A 78 0.92 0.83 -0.08
CA VAL A 78 2.37 1.02 -0.07
C VAL A 78 2.95 -0.27 -0.64
N LEU A 79 3.50 -0.19 -1.86
CA LEU A 79 3.95 -1.37 -2.59
C LEU A 79 5.45 -1.33 -2.86
N GLY A 80 6.11 -2.44 -2.56
CA GLY A 80 7.43 -2.78 -3.11
C GLY A 80 7.25 -3.55 -4.42
N THR A 81 7.86 -3.13 -5.52
CA THR A 81 7.95 -3.93 -6.76
C THR A 81 9.28 -4.67 -6.83
N GLU A 82 9.26 -5.90 -7.34
CA GLU A 82 10.40 -6.79 -7.65
C GLU A 82 10.36 -7.11 -9.14
#